data_AF-A0A357ZWI0-F1
#
_entry.id   AF-A0A357ZWI0-F1
#
_cell.length_a   1.000
_cell.length_b   1.000
_cell.length_c   1.000
_cell.angle_alpha   90.00
_cell.angle_beta   90.00
_cell.angle_gamma   90.00
#
_symmetry.space_group_name_H-M   'P 1'
#
loop_
_entity.id
_entity.type
_entity.pdbx_description
1 polymer ?
#
loop_
_entity_poly.entity_id
_entity_poly.type
_entity_poly.pdbx_seq_one_letter_code
_entity_poly.pdbx_strand_id
1 'polypeptide(L)'
;LQADPGYLRGIGRYLLWRAGPAVRARARYGAVDSTDLERIWTFELDAEGNGEGLGPDGIIHSRFRTWKESLRDDPELGSESDEVS
;
A
#
# COMPACT_ATOMS: atom_id res chain seq x y z
N LEU A 1 21.07 8.46 -8.85
CA LEU A 1 20.04 9.01 -7.95
C LEU A 1 19.60 7.91 -7.01
N GLN A 2 20.27 7.78 -5.87
CA GLN A 2 19.81 6.90 -4.80
C GLN A 2 18.71 7.66 -4.09
N ALA A 3 17.45 7.37 -4.43
CA ALA A 3 16.33 7.88 -3.68
C ALA A 3 16.31 7.09 -2.37
N ASP A 4 16.78 7.71 -1.30
CA ASP A 4 16.63 7.16 0.05
C ASP A 4 15.14 6.83 0.23
N PRO A 5 14.77 5.59 0.62
CA PRO A 5 13.38 5.23 0.83
C PRO A 5 12.83 6.05 2.00
N GLY A 6 12.27 7.21 1.67
CA GLY A 6 11.64 8.10 2.63
C GLY A 6 10.26 7.55 3.01
N TYR A 7 10.03 7.43 4.31
CA TYR A 7 8.67 7.32 4.85
C TYR A 7 7.82 8.47 4.31
N LEU A 8 6.67 8.15 3.72
CA LEU A 8 5.76 9.15 3.16
C LEU A 8 4.69 9.58 4.18
N ARG A 9 3.90 8.61 4.67
CA ARG A 9 2.78 8.81 5.62
C ARG A 9 2.18 7.47 6.04
N GLY A 10 1.33 7.47 7.06
CA GLY A 10 0.45 6.35 7.39
C GLY A 10 -0.84 6.34 6.53
N ILE A 11 -1.41 5.15 6.32
CA ILE A 11 -2.76 4.91 5.78
C ILE A 11 -3.36 3.76 6.58
N GLY A 12 -4.37 4.04 7.41
CA GLY A 12 -4.82 3.06 8.40
C GLY A 12 -3.65 2.61 9.28
N ARG A 13 -3.50 1.30 9.45
CA ARG A 13 -2.40 0.64 10.15
C ARG A 13 -1.08 0.55 9.37
N TYR A 14 -1.08 0.92 8.08
CA TYR A 14 0.07 0.76 7.20
C TYR A 14 0.99 1.98 7.16
N LEU A 15 2.30 1.74 7.18
CA LEU A 15 3.36 2.71 6.91
C LEU A 15 3.70 2.69 5.41
N LEU A 16 3.52 3.82 4.73
CA LEU A 16 3.75 3.94 3.30
C LEU A 16 5.15 4.50 3.00
N TRP A 17 5.86 3.85 2.07
CA TRP A 17 7.13 4.30 1.51
C TRP A 17 7.12 4.25 -0.02
N ARG A 18 8.14 4.87 -0.65
CA ARG A 18 8.32 4.82 -2.10
C ARG A 18 9.78 4.61 -2.47
N ALA A 19 10.05 3.67 -3.36
CA ALA A 19 11.29 3.58 -4.10
C ALA A 19 11.11 4.14 -5.51
N GLY A 20 12.01 5.03 -5.92
CA GLY A 20 12.00 5.67 -7.23
C GLY A 20 11.47 7.11 -7.22
N PRO A 21 11.61 7.80 -8.36
CA PRO A 21 11.27 9.22 -8.52
C PRO A 21 9.77 9.50 -8.37
N ALA A 22 9.45 10.75 -8.05
CA ALA A 22 8.07 11.20 -7.83
C ALA A 22 7.26 11.43 -9.12
N VAL A 23 7.91 11.47 -10.30
CA VAL A 23 7.27 11.92 -11.56
C VAL A 23 7.86 11.21 -12.78
N ARG A 24 6.98 10.78 -13.71
CA ARG A 24 7.28 10.29 -15.07
C ARG A 24 8.43 9.28 -15.18
N ALA A 25 8.50 8.37 -14.22
CA ALA A 25 9.44 7.27 -14.23
C ALA A 25 8.92 6.17 -13.32
N ARG A 26 9.44 4.95 -13.54
CA ARG A 26 9.05 3.77 -12.79
C ARG A 26 9.24 4.01 -11.29
N ALA A 27 8.19 3.78 -10.52
CA ALA A 27 8.22 3.89 -9.06
C ALA A 27 7.51 2.70 -8.44
N ARG A 28 7.94 2.29 -7.26
CA ARG A 28 7.27 1.28 -6.44
C ARG A 28 6.85 1.91 -5.12
N TYR A 29 5.57 1.82 -4.81
CA TYR A 29 5.03 2.12 -3.49
C TYR A 29 4.95 0.83 -2.69
N GLY A 30 5.31 0.92 -1.42
CA GLY A 30 5.15 -0.18 -0.49
C GLY A 30 4.39 0.29 0.74
N ALA A 31 3.51 -0.57 1.23
CA ALA A 31 2.81 -0.44 2.49
C ALA A 31 3.19 -1.64 3.35
N VAL A 32 3.77 -1.39 4.53
CA VAL A 32 4.02 -2.42 5.54
C VAL A 32 3.12 -2.15 6.72
N ASP A 33 2.50 -3.19 7.24
CA ASP A 33 1.72 -3.02 8.45
C ASP A 33 2.60 -2.65 9.66
N SER A 34 2.11 -1.77 10.53
CA SER A 34 2.87 -1.30 11.68
C SER A 34 2.95 -2.29 12.85
N THR A 35 2.09 -3.31 12.90
CA THR A 35 2.04 -4.31 13.97
C THR A 35 2.44 -5.73 13.52
N ASP A 36 2.37 -6.00 12.21
CA ASP A 36 2.74 -7.26 11.57
C ASP A 36 3.59 -7.00 10.31
N LEU A 37 4.91 -7.04 10.46
CA LEU A 37 5.84 -6.72 9.37
C LEU A 37 5.84 -7.75 8.22
N GLU A 38 5.14 -8.88 8.35
CA GLU A 38 4.97 -9.83 7.25
C GLU A 38 3.85 -9.41 6.28
N ARG A 39 2.94 -8.53 6.72
CA ARG A 39 1.86 -7.97 5.89
C ARG A 39 2.37 -6.78 5.09
N ILE A 40 2.95 -7.08 3.93
CA ILE A 40 3.52 -6.09 3.00
C ILE A 40 2.76 -6.12 1.67
N TRP A 41 2.38 -4.94 1.20
CA TRP A 41 1.72 -4.74 -0.08
C TRP A 41 2.51 -3.78 -0.95
N THR A 42 2.51 -4.01 -2.27
CA THR A 42 3.22 -3.15 -3.21
C THR A 42 2.36 -2.74 -4.38
N PHE A 43 2.59 -1.52 -4.87
CA PHE A 43 1.99 -1.00 -6.10
C PHE A 43 3.08 -0.43 -7.00
N GLU A 44 3.18 -0.94 -8.22
CA GLU A 44 4.12 -0.45 -9.24
C GLU A 44 3.45 0.62 -10.10
N LEU A 45 4.18 1.68 -10.40
CA LEU A 45 3.86 2.66 -11.43
C LEU A 45 4.88 2.56 -12.56
N ASP A 46 4.43 2.58 -13.80
CA ASP A 46 5.26 2.75 -14.99
C ASP A 46 5.53 4.24 -15.28
N ALA A 47 6.26 4.52 -16.37
CA ALA A 47 6.59 5.90 -16.74
C ALA A 47 5.39 6.65 -17.34
N GLU A 48 4.42 5.90 -17.85
CA GLU A 48 3.18 6.32 -18.48
C GLU A 48 2.10 6.67 -17.45
N GLY A 49 2.31 6.30 -16.18
CA GLY A 49 1.42 6.55 -15.06
C GLY A 49 0.36 5.47 -14.84
N ASN A 50 0.44 4.35 -15.56
CA ASN A 50 -0.33 3.16 -15.21
C ASN A 50 0.33 2.46 -14.03
N GLY A 51 -0.46 1.68 -13.30
CA GLY A 51 0.11 0.87 -12.25
C GLY A 51 -0.70 -0.34 -11.89
N GLU A 52 -0.10 -1.17 -11.05
CA GLU A 52 -0.67 -2.44 -10.61
C GLU A 52 -0.18 -2.79 -9.20
N GLY A 53 -1.06 -3.30 -8.35
CA GLY A 53 -0.68 -3.80 -7.04
C GLY A 53 -1.75 -4.63 -6.35
N LEU A 54 -1.35 -5.69 -5.65
CA LEU A 54 -2.21 -6.48 -4.78
C LEU A 54 -2.53 -5.66 -3.52
N GLY A 55 -3.81 -5.59 -3.15
CA GLY A 55 -4.28 -5.02 -1.89
C GLY A 55 -4.48 -6.07 -0.80
N PRO A 56 -4.65 -5.65 0.46
CA PRO A 56 -5.01 -6.54 1.58
C PRO A 56 -6.37 -7.23 1.42
N ASP A 57 -7.23 -6.69 0.55
CA ASP A 57 -8.50 -7.27 0.12
C ASP A 57 -8.34 -8.47 -0.84
N GLY A 58 -7.10 -8.83 -1.21
CA GLY A 58 -6.81 -9.91 -2.15
C GLY A 58 -7.06 -9.54 -3.62
N ILE A 59 -7.34 -8.27 -3.92
CA ILE A 59 -7.65 -7.79 -5.27
C ILE A 59 -6.42 -7.13 -5.90
N ILE A 60 -6.23 -7.34 -7.22
CA ILE A 60 -5.26 -6.60 -8.01
C ILE A 60 -5.87 -5.27 -8.46
N HIS A 61 -5.29 -4.17 -8.02
CA HIS A 61 -5.73 -2.81 -8.32
C HIS A 61 -4.90 -2.22 -9.46
N SER A 62 -5.55 -1.69 -10.50
CA SER A 62 -4.87 -0.96 -11.58
C SER A 62 -4.75 0.55 -11.35
N ARG A 63 -5.36 1.04 -10.26
CA ARG A 63 -5.37 2.47 -9.90
C ARG A 63 -4.79 2.66 -8.52
N PHE A 64 -3.82 3.58 -8.42
CA PHE A 64 -3.17 3.87 -7.14
C PHE A 64 -4.15 4.38 -6.07
N ARG A 65 -5.25 5.01 -6.49
CA ARG A 65 -6.31 5.45 -5.56
C ARG A 65 -7.05 4.28 -4.92
N THR A 66 -7.47 3.29 -5.70
CA THR A 66 -8.25 2.16 -5.19
C THR A 66 -7.38 1.25 -4.31
N TRP A 67 -6.10 1.09 -4.68
CA TRP A 67 -5.13 0.40 -3.83
C TRP A 67 -4.95 1.08 -2.46
N LYS A 68 -4.93 2.43 -2.40
CA LYS A 68 -4.88 3.13 -1.10
C LYS A 68 -6.20 3.06 -0.32
N GLU A 69 -7.33 2.92 -1.00
CA GLU A 69 -8.63 2.72 -0.37
C GLU A 69 -8.67 1.35 0.30
N SER A 70 -8.23 0.28 -0.36
CA SER A 70 -8.16 -1.06 0.27
C SER A 70 -7.22 -1.11 1.48
N LEU A 71 -6.09 -0.38 1.46
CA LEU A 71 -5.24 -0.24 2.65
C LEU A 71 -5.91 0.50 3.81
N ARG A 72 -6.73 1.51 3.52
CA ARG A 72 -7.44 2.28 4.54
C ARG A 72 -8.54 1.45 5.19
N ASP A 73 -9.21 0.65 4.37
CA ASP A 73 -10.41 -0.07 4.74
C ASP A 73 -10.11 -1.50 5.26
N ASP A 74 -8.84 -1.91 5.28
CA ASP A 74 -8.38 -3.17 5.89
C ASP A 74 -8.59 -3.13 7.42
N PRO A 75 -9.38 -4.06 7.98
CA PRO A 75 -9.66 -4.08 9.40
C PRO A 75 -8.41 -4.31 10.24
N GLU A 76 -8.34 -3.67 11.40
CA GLU A 76 -7.31 -3.97 12.38
C GLU A 76 -7.53 -5.39 12.92
N LEU A 77 -6.47 -6.21 12.98
CA LEU A 77 -6.54 -7.52 13.62
C LEU A 77 -6.94 -7.31 15.10
N GLY A 78 -8.20 -7.61 15.42
CA GLY A 78 -8.86 -7.29 16.69
C GLY A 78 -10.25 -6.68 16.56
N SER A 79 -10.65 -6.21 15.37
CA SER A 79 -12.01 -5.72 15.11
C SER A 79 -13.00 -6.80 14.65
N GLU A 80 -12.59 -8.08 14.55
CA GLU A 80 -13.53 -9.21 14.60
C GLU A 80 -13.91 -9.49 16.06
N SER A 81 -14.48 -8.48 16.73
CA SER A 81 -15.18 -8.68 18.00
C SER A 81 -16.66 -8.86 17.67
N ASP A 82 -17.14 -10.08 17.93
CA ASP A 82 -18.54 -10.43 18.15
C ASP A 82 -19.52 -10.32 16.95
N GLU A 83 -19.52 -11.33 16.08
CA GLU A 83 -20.78 -11.83 15.51
C GLU A 83 -20.96 -13.29 15.91
N VAL A 84 -21.31 -13.48 17.19
CA VAL A 84 -21.99 -14.68 17.67
C VAL A 84 -23.48 -14.39 17.69
N SER A 85 -24.22 -14.95 16.72
CA SER A 85 -25.55 -15.52 16.97
C SER A 85 -25.95 -16.50 15.88
#